data_AF-A0A1W9LF77-F1
#
_entry.id   AF-A0A1W9LF77-F1
#
_cell.length_a   1.000
_cell.length_b   1.000
_cell.length_c   1.000
_cell.angle_alpha   90.00
_cell.angle_beta   90.00
_cell.angle_gamma   90.00
#
_symmetry.space_group_name_H-M   'P 1'
#
loop_
_entity.id
_entity.type
_entity.pdbx_description
1 polymer ?
#
loop_
_entity_poly.entity_id
_entity_poly.type
_entity_poly.pdbx_seq_one_letter_code
_entity_poly.pdbx_strand_id
1 'polypeptide(L)'
;MRRRLLEIQGLPTSFARAVTNRPAAAEPSAVVPPMTLGQALKVAVGNAREYQEAKETVFGSALDLDLQSDAFRSTFAGLVSAAYSDDHSGETATRAVGGSFEPGVTRKLPSGAEIGATLALDVAKLLTGEEGSAFGVLADLSLTVPLLRRSARDIVTEPLTQAERNLVYAIHRFERYKRTFAVDISRSFYGVLEQIRRVKNQEENLRGLALATRRAEELGKAGRTSEVQVNLARQNELTARDRLTVAKEAVTERLDRFKILLGLPPDAQIELDGQELSMLPSPAAAAPMTEEDALREALVRRLDLRIAHGAVEDARRKARVAGDALRAGMDLKVSGAAGGRRAPTSAAQDDVELRVDRGSYRAALGLQLPWERTAERNAYRESLLALDAAVRACEAAEDTVKSDVRATYRSLRQARETCAIQEQAMALAERRVQSTEMLLEAGRAGMRDVVEARDSQLLAQNAVMSARVAYRLAEMDLWRTAEMLQVTEDGVMGDVHVARP
;
A
#
# COMPACT_ATOMS: atom_id res chain seq x y z
N MET A 1 9.14 12.12 14.22
CA MET A 1 10.50 12.46 13.72
C MET A 1 10.46 13.41 12.54
N ARG A 2 9.76 13.17 11.42
CA ARG A 2 9.57 14.16 10.34
C ARG A 2 9.13 15.53 10.83
N ARG A 3 8.01 15.62 11.57
CA ARG A 3 7.51 16.88 12.13
C ARG A 3 8.57 17.59 12.97
N ARG A 4 9.30 16.84 13.79
CA ARG A 4 10.42 17.33 14.60
C ARG A 4 11.62 17.79 13.76
N LEU A 5 11.99 17.05 12.70
CA LEU A 5 13.07 17.42 11.77
C LEU A 5 12.72 18.69 10.99
N LEU A 6 11.50 18.79 10.49
CA LEU A 6 11.00 19.96 9.79
C LEU A 6 10.87 21.18 10.73
N GLU A 7 10.38 20.98 11.96
CA GLU A 7 10.31 22.02 13.01
C GLU A 7 11.72 22.51 13.40
N ILE A 8 12.70 21.61 13.60
CA ILE A 8 14.09 21.97 13.88
C ILE A 8 14.71 22.77 12.74
N GLN A 9 14.31 22.49 11.50
CA GLN A 9 14.85 23.11 10.29
C GLN A 9 14.09 24.39 9.87
N GLY A 10 13.10 24.83 10.64
CA GLY A 10 12.28 26.00 10.32
C GLY A 10 11.42 25.83 9.06
N LEU A 11 11.18 24.59 8.62
CA LEU A 11 10.40 24.27 7.42
C LEU A 11 8.91 24.08 7.77
N PRO A 12 7.98 24.52 6.90
CA PRO A 12 6.55 24.49 7.20
C PRO A 12 6.04 23.05 7.40
N THR A 13 5.41 22.79 8.54
CA THR A 13 4.96 21.43 8.93
C THR A 13 3.47 21.13 8.71
N SER A 14 2.68 22.07 8.18
CA SER A 14 1.29 21.80 7.78
C SER A 14 0.70 22.92 6.92
N PHE A 15 -0.25 22.56 6.05
CA PHE A 15 -1.04 23.49 5.23
C PHE A 15 -2.17 24.21 6.01
N ALA A 16 -2.14 24.19 7.36
CA ALA A 16 -3.22 24.73 8.19
C ALA A 16 -2.71 25.72 9.26
N ARG A 17 -2.14 26.84 8.79
CA ARG A 17 -2.23 28.22 9.33
C ARG A 17 -1.08 29.05 8.76
N ALA A 18 -1.24 29.48 7.51
CA ALA A 18 -0.47 30.58 6.95
C ALA A 18 -1.12 31.92 7.36
N VAL A 19 -1.12 32.27 8.65
CA VAL A 19 -1.25 33.66 9.10
C VAL A 19 -0.46 33.80 10.41
N THR A 20 0.49 34.73 10.39
CA THR A 20 1.30 35.26 11.51
C THR A 20 2.20 34.26 12.25
N ASN A 21 3.42 34.07 11.73
CA ASN A 21 4.59 34.53 12.47
C ASN A 21 5.83 34.62 11.57
N ARG A 22 6.50 35.76 11.71
CA ARG A 22 7.83 36.08 11.16
C ARG A 22 8.80 34.97 11.57
N PRO A 23 9.61 34.38 10.67
CA PRO A 23 10.59 33.38 11.08
C PRO A 23 11.61 34.06 12.00
N ALA A 24 11.64 33.64 13.26
CA ALA A 24 12.82 33.84 14.08
C ALA A 24 13.99 33.16 13.38
N ALA A 25 15.14 33.85 13.34
CA ALA A 25 16.37 33.32 12.78
C ALA A 25 16.61 31.90 13.33
N ALA A 26 16.73 30.93 12.42
CA ALA A 26 17.09 29.56 12.76
C ALA A 26 18.41 29.59 13.54
N GLU A 27 18.38 29.05 14.76
CA GLU A 27 19.62 28.75 15.48
C GLU A 27 20.46 27.80 14.61
N PRO A 28 21.78 28.02 14.49
CA PRO A 28 22.63 27.16 13.72
C PRO A 28 22.76 25.80 14.42
N SER A 29 22.48 24.73 13.68
CA SER A 29 23.06 23.40 13.87
C SER A 29 22.69 22.67 15.18
N ALA A 30 21.43 22.25 15.31
CA ALA A 30 21.19 20.98 15.99
C ALA A 30 21.77 19.87 15.10
N VAL A 31 22.95 19.34 15.45
CA VAL A 31 23.57 18.20 14.76
C VAL A 31 22.56 17.06 14.76
N VAL A 32 21.93 16.81 13.61
CA VAL A 32 20.98 15.72 13.45
C VAL A 32 21.81 14.43 13.53
N PRO A 33 21.53 13.51 14.47
CA PRO A 33 22.29 12.28 14.56
C PRO A 33 22.14 11.49 13.25
N PRO A 34 23.21 10.81 12.79
CA PRO A 34 23.17 10.06 11.56
C PRO A 34 22.08 8.98 11.62
N MET A 35 21.30 8.90 10.55
CA MET A 35 20.12 8.06 10.46
C MET A 35 20.51 6.63 10.13
N THR A 36 20.09 5.68 10.97
CA THR A 36 20.24 4.24 10.73
C THR A 36 19.16 3.71 9.79
N LEU A 37 19.33 2.49 9.27
CA LEU A 37 18.32 1.88 8.39
C LEU A 37 16.95 1.74 9.08
N GLY A 38 16.95 1.31 10.35
CA GLY A 38 15.72 1.19 11.14
C GLY A 38 14.98 2.52 11.32
N GLN A 39 15.72 3.61 11.51
CA GLN A 39 15.13 4.95 11.58
C GLN A 39 14.57 5.40 10.23
N ALA A 40 15.30 5.14 9.13
CA ALA A 40 14.82 5.44 7.79
C ALA A 40 13.49 4.73 7.48
N LEU A 41 13.39 3.44 7.80
CA LEU A 41 12.15 2.67 7.64
C LEU A 41 11.00 3.25 8.45
N LYS A 42 11.24 3.62 9.71
CA LYS A 42 10.22 4.23 10.58
C LYS A 42 9.75 5.59 10.05
N VAL A 43 10.66 6.37 9.48
CA VAL A 43 10.29 7.63 8.80
C VAL A 43 9.48 7.33 7.55
N ALA A 44 9.87 6.35 6.74
CA ALA A 44 9.18 5.96 5.52
C ALA A 44 7.74 5.51 5.79
N VAL A 45 7.53 4.60 6.74
CA VAL A 45 6.19 4.10 7.13
C VAL A 45 5.27 5.23 7.59
N GLY A 46 5.80 6.24 8.28
CA GLY A 46 5.00 7.36 8.74
C GLY A 46 4.67 8.42 7.67
N ASN A 47 5.34 8.43 6.52
CA ASN A 47 5.33 9.60 5.63
C ASN A 47 5.32 9.31 4.12
N ALA A 48 5.81 8.15 3.69
CA ALA A 48 5.86 7.77 2.29
C ALA A 48 4.43 7.67 1.75
N ARG A 49 4.19 8.32 0.60
CA ARG A 49 2.86 8.45 0.00
C ARG A 49 2.30 7.09 -0.39
N GLU A 50 3.11 6.28 -1.08
CA GLU A 50 2.74 4.92 -1.49
C GLU A 50 2.34 4.03 -0.30
N TYR A 51 2.99 4.21 0.87
CA TYR A 51 2.65 3.46 2.07
C TYR A 51 1.29 3.88 2.63
N GLN A 52 1.00 5.19 2.65
CA GLN A 52 -0.31 5.69 3.06
C GLN A 52 -1.40 5.22 2.11
N GLU A 53 -1.19 5.29 0.80
CA GLU A 53 -2.14 4.81 -0.22
C GLU A 53 -2.45 3.30 -0.06
N ALA A 54 -1.41 2.49 0.21
CA ALA A 54 -1.59 1.06 0.48
C ALA A 54 -2.40 0.80 1.76
N LYS A 55 -2.20 1.62 2.80
CA LYS A 55 -2.97 1.56 4.05
C LYS A 55 -4.42 2.01 3.84
N GLU A 56 -4.63 3.08 3.10
CA GLU A 56 -5.95 3.63 2.74
C GLU A 56 -6.78 2.62 1.93
N THR A 57 -6.13 1.82 1.08
CA THR A 57 -6.80 0.71 0.36
C THR A 57 -7.42 -0.33 1.30
N VAL A 58 -6.74 -0.64 2.42
CA VAL A 58 -7.29 -1.53 3.45
C VAL A 58 -8.48 -0.89 4.16
N PHE A 59 -8.39 0.40 4.50
CA PHE A 59 -9.50 1.14 5.10
C PHE A 59 -10.71 1.21 4.16
N GLY A 60 -10.50 1.45 2.86
CA GLY A 60 -11.57 1.43 1.87
C GLY A 60 -12.29 0.08 1.84
N SER A 61 -11.54 -1.03 1.86
CA SER A 61 -12.12 -2.37 1.92
C SER A 61 -12.89 -2.63 3.23
N ALA A 62 -12.49 -2.01 4.34
CA ALA A 62 -13.19 -2.11 5.61
C ALA A 62 -14.50 -1.30 5.62
N LEU A 63 -14.51 -0.12 4.98
CA LEU A 63 -15.73 0.67 4.76
C LEU A 63 -16.73 -0.07 3.87
N ASP A 64 -16.26 -0.73 2.80
CA ASP A 64 -17.11 -1.58 1.95
C ASP A 64 -17.75 -2.73 2.74
N LEU A 65 -17.00 -3.35 3.66
CA LEU A 65 -17.53 -4.36 4.57
C LEU A 65 -18.58 -3.79 5.52
N ASP A 66 -18.35 -2.62 6.11
CA ASP A 66 -19.34 -1.99 6.99
C ASP A 66 -20.63 -1.67 6.21
N LEU A 67 -20.51 -1.18 4.97
CA LEU A 67 -21.66 -0.93 4.10
C LEU A 67 -22.45 -2.21 3.77
N GLN A 68 -21.77 -3.31 3.43
CA GLN A 68 -22.46 -4.60 3.23
C GLN A 68 -23.09 -5.14 4.52
N SER A 69 -22.47 -4.86 5.67
CA SER A 69 -22.99 -5.25 6.98
C SER A 69 -24.24 -4.44 7.35
N ASP A 70 -24.31 -3.17 6.95
CA ASP A 70 -25.45 -2.29 7.21
C ASP A 70 -26.75 -2.83 6.63
N ALA A 71 -26.70 -3.50 5.47
CA ALA A 71 -27.87 -4.14 4.87
C ALA A 71 -28.59 -5.15 5.80
N PHE A 72 -27.89 -5.72 6.78
CA PHE A 72 -28.43 -6.67 7.77
C PHE A 72 -28.73 -6.04 9.15
N ARG A 73 -28.37 -4.77 9.34
CA ARG A 73 -28.72 -3.97 10.52
C ARG A 73 -30.14 -3.41 10.37
N SER A 74 -30.67 -2.88 11.48
CA SER A 74 -31.93 -2.12 11.41
C SER A 74 -31.62 -0.71 10.91
N THR A 75 -32.06 -0.39 9.71
CA THR A 75 -31.89 0.93 9.10
C THR A 75 -33.10 1.80 9.43
N PHE A 76 -32.85 3.01 9.92
CA PHE A 76 -33.89 4.00 10.20
C PHE A 76 -33.86 5.08 9.13
N ALA A 77 -35.02 5.44 8.61
CA ALA A 77 -35.19 6.53 7.65
C ALA A 77 -36.36 7.41 8.09
N GLY A 78 -36.36 8.67 7.66
CA GLY A 78 -37.47 9.58 7.91
C GLY A 78 -37.61 10.55 6.75
N LEU A 79 -38.83 10.70 6.25
CA LEU A 79 -39.17 11.68 5.22
C LEU A 79 -40.03 12.78 5.83
N VAL A 80 -39.66 14.03 5.64
CA VAL A 80 -40.53 15.18 5.89
C VAL A 80 -40.88 15.79 4.55
N SER A 81 -42.16 15.96 4.28
CA SER A 81 -42.61 16.62 3.05
C SER A 81 -43.63 17.70 3.34
N ALA A 82 -43.69 18.70 2.49
CA ALA A 82 -44.73 19.73 2.50
C ALA A 82 -45.25 19.88 1.08
N ALA A 83 -46.57 19.94 0.95
CA ALA A 83 -47.23 20.04 -0.33
C ALA A 83 -48.26 21.18 -0.28
N TYR A 84 -48.29 21.95 -1.36
CA TYR A 84 -49.36 22.89 -1.65
C TYR A 84 -50.20 22.32 -2.80
N SER A 85 -51.51 22.45 -2.68
CA SER A 85 -52.45 22.07 -3.73
C SER A 85 -53.36 23.25 -4.02
N ASP A 86 -53.55 23.55 -5.30
CA ASP A 86 -54.58 24.45 -5.80
C ASP A 86 -55.43 23.67 -6.81
N ASP A 87 -56.66 23.34 -6.44
CA ASP A 87 -57.59 22.57 -7.24
C ASP A 87 -58.73 23.46 -7.73
N HIS A 88 -58.95 23.49 -9.04
CA HIS A 88 -59.97 24.27 -9.74
C HIS A 88 -61.03 23.41 -10.40
N SER A 89 -61.07 22.10 -10.10
CA SER A 89 -62.01 21.16 -10.73
C SER A 89 -63.46 21.29 -10.25
N GLY A 90 -63.70 21.97 -9.10
CA GLY A 90 -65.02 22.22 -8.53
C GLY A 90 -65.60 23.61 -8.83
N GLU A 91 -66.83 23.87 -8.36
CA GLU A 91 -67.50 25.19 -8.48
C GLU A 91 -66.73 26.31 -7.77
N THR A 92 -65.97 25.98 -6.72
CA THR A 92 -65.07 26.87 -6.01
C THR A 92 -63.65 26.32 -6.00
N ALA A 93 -62.67 27.19 -6.27
CA ALA A 93 -61.26 26.84 -6.18
C ALA A 93 -60.89 26.51 -4.72
N THR A 94 -60.23 25.37 -4.50
CA THR A 94 -59.76 24.94 -3.19
C THR A 94 -58.25 24.95 -3.12
N ARG A 95 -57.73 25.73 -2.18
CA ARG A 95 -56.29 25.81 -1.87
C ARG A 95 -56.03 25.16 -0.55
N ALA A 96 -55.00 24.34 -0.48
CA ALA A 96 -54.64 23.62 0.72
C ALA A 96 -53.13 23.47 0.86
N VAL A 97 -52.68 23.42 2.10
CA VAL A 97 -51.30 23.08 2.45
C VAL A 97 -51.33 21.84 3.33
N GLY A 98 -50.37 20.95 3.13
CA GLY A 98 -50.19 19.79 3.97
C GLY A 98 -48.73 19.55 4.26
N GLY A 99 -48.46 18.96 5.41
CA GLY A 99 -47.15 18.45 5.81
C GLY A 99 -47.27 16.98 6.18
N SER A 100 -46.26 16.19 5.83
CA SER A 100 -46.14 14.80 6.28
C SER A 100 -44.80 14.54 6.92
N PHE A 101 -44.80 13.66 7.91
CA PHE A 101 -43.61 13.08 8.52
C PHE A 101 -43.76 11.57 8.55
N GLU A 102 -42.82 10.86 7.90
CA GLU A 102 -42.88 9.42 7.71
C GLU A 102 -41.56 8.76 8.18
N PRO A 103 -41.38 8.55 9.49
CA PRO A 103 -40.34 7.68 10.02
C PRO A 103 -40.60 6.21 9.65
N GLY A 104 -39.52 5.49 9.37
CA GLY A 104 -39.54 4.08 9.06
C GLY A 104 -38.30 3.34 9.55
N VAL A 105 -38.47 2.04 9.79
CA VAL A 105 -37.39 1.11 10.10
C VAL A 105 -37.49 -0.11 9.19
N THR A 106 -36.36 -0.53 8.62
CA THR A 106 -36.27 -1.71 7.76
C THR A 106 -35.12 -2.61 8.20
N ARG A 107 -35.27 -3.92 8.06
CA ARG A 107 -34.21 -4.89 8.35
C ARG A 107 -34.29 -6.10 7.43
N LYS A 108 -33.16 -6.48 6.85
CA LYS A 108 -33.00 -7.76 6.14
C LYS A 108 -32.39 -8.82 7.06
N LEU A 109 -32.97 -10.01 7.04
CA LEU A 109 -32.50 -11.16 7.82
C LEU A 109 -31.58 -12.04 6.96
N PRO A 110 -30.65 -12.79 7.59
CA PRO A 110 -29.81 -13.77 6.88
C PRO A 110 -30.61 -14.86 6.16
N SER A 111 -31.88 -15.08 6.50
CA SER A 111 -32.80 -15.97 5.78
C SER A 111 -33.32 -15.40 4.44
N GLY A 112 -33.00 -14.14 4.13
CA GLY A 112 -33.54 -13.41 2.98
C GLY A 112 -34.85 -12.67 3.27
N ALA A 113 -35.44 -12.88 4.46
CA ALA A 113 -36.65 -12.17 4.85
C ALA A 113 -36.38 -10.69 5.11
N GLU A 114 -37.28 -9.82 4.66
CA GLU A 114 -37.22 -8.37 4.85
C GLU A 114 -38.41 -7.91 5.67
N ILE A 115 -38.15 -7.16 6.73
CA ILE A 115 -39.16 -6.62 7.65
C ILE A 115 -39.10 -5.09 7.55
N GLY A 116 -40.26 -4.46 7.38
CA GLY A 116 -40.40 -3.01 7.35
C GLY A 116 -41.52 -2.55 8.29
N ALA A 117 -41.32 -1.42 8.94
CA ALA A 117 -42.35 -0.73 9.69
C ALA A 117 -42.26 0.77 9.39
N THR A 118 -43.38 1.41 9.06
CA THR A 118 -43.45 2.85 8.83
C THR A 118 -44.61 3.45 9.60
N LEU A 119 -44.44 4.69 10.05
CA LEU A 119 -45.48 5.48 10.69
C LEU A 119 -45.55 6.83 9.98
N ALA A 120 -46.63 7.11 9.28
CA ALA A 120 -46.88 8.40 8.65
C ALA A 120 -47.79 9.26 9.55
N LEU A 121 -47.36 10.50 9.79
CA LEU A 121 -48.10 11.55 10.49
C LEU A 121 -48.32 12.69 9.50
N ASP A 122 -49.57 12.97 9.18
CA ASP A 122 -49.95 13.97 8.18
C ASP A 122 -50.79 15.07 8.82
N VAL A 123 -50.60 16.32 8.39
CA VAL A 123 -51.49 17.45 8.69
C VAL A 123 -51.86 18.11 7.38
N ALA A 124 -53.13 18.40 7.17
CA ALA A 124 -53.61 19.15 6.02
C ALA A 124 -54.52 20.29 6.49
N LYS A 125 -54.42 21.47 5.88
CA LYS A 125 -55.23 22.65 6.19
C LYS A 125 -55.68 23.35 4.91
N LEU A 126 -56.97 23.68 4.84
CA LEU A 126 -57.53 24.53 3.81
C LEU A 126 -57.12 25.99 4.02
N LEU A 127 -56.84 26.67 2.92
CA LEU A 127 -56.52 28.10 2.85
C LEU A 127 -57.67 28.94 2.29
N THR A 128 -58.74 28.29 1.83
CA THR A 128 -59.91 28.90 1.19
C THR A 128 -61.18 28.18 1.64
N GLY A 129 -62.27 28.91 1.87
CA GLY A 129 -63.56 28.34 2.30
C GLY A 129 -63.71 28.27 3.82
N GLU A 130 -64.50 27.32 4.33
CA GLU A 130 -64.51 26.96 5.76
C GLU A 130 -63.14 26.40 6.15
N GLU A 131 -62.55 26.90 7.23
CA GLU A 131 -61.19 26.55 7.68
C GLU A 131 -61.09 25.10 8.18
N GLY A 132 -61.16 24.13 7.26
CA GLY A 132 -60.98 22.72 7.54
C GLY A 132 -59.50 22.39 7.80
N SER A 133 -59.26 21.65 8.87
CA SER A 133 -57.97 20.99 9.13
C SER A 133 -58.20 19.52 9.39
N ALA A 134 -57.30 18.68 8.88
CA ALA A 134 -57.36 17.25 9.05
C ALA A 134 -56.00 16.69 9.46
N PHE A 135 -56.02 15.80 10.44
CA PHE A 135 -54.87 15.04 10.91
C PHE A 135 -54.95 13.58 10.45
N GLY A 136 -53.86 13.07 9.89
CA GLY A 136 -53.73 11.69 9.42
C GLY A 136 -52.66 10.94 10.21
N VAL A 137 -52.96 9.69 10.56
CA VAL A 137 -51.98 8.74 11.12
C VAL A 137 -52.13 7.42 10.40
N LEU A 138 -51.04 6.90 9.84
CA LEU A 138 -51.00 5.59 9.21
C LEU A 138 -49.80 4.80 9.75
N ALA A 139 -50.05 3.63 10.34
CA ALA A 139 -49.01 2.66 10.64
C ALA A 139 -49.04 1.53 9.60
N ASP A 140 -47.89 1.23 8.99
CA ASP A 140 -47.73 0.12 8.04
C ASP A 140 -46.62 -0.83 8.51
N LEU A 141 -46.91 -2.13 8.44
CA LEU A 141 -45.99 -3.22 8.72
C LEU A 141 -45.92 -4.12 7.50
N SER A 142 -44.71 -4.46 7.06
CA SER A 142 -44.48 -5.38 5.95
C SER A 142 -43.45 -6.46 6.31
N LEU A 143 -43.70 -7.67 5.82
CA LEU A 143 -42.82 -8.82 5.90
C LEU A 143 -42.80 -9.51 4.53
N THR A 144 -41.62 -9.59 3.91
CA THR A 144 -41.39 -10.34 2.66
C THR A 144 -40.47 -11.51 2.97
N VAL A 145 -40.86 -12.74 2.64
CA VAL A 145 -40.05 -13.95 2.86
C VAL A 145 -39.88 -14.70 1.54
N PRO A 146 -38.65 -14.81 1.00
CA PRO A 146 -38.36 -15.70 -0.11
C PRO A 146 -38.38 -17.16 0.36
N LEU A 147 -39.10 -18.03 -0.34
CA LEU A 147 -39.32 -19.42 0.02
C LEU A 147 -38.55 -20.41 -0.86
N LEU A 148 -38.24 -20.04 -2.11
CA LEU A 148 -37.52 -20.90 -3.07
C LEU A 148 -36.16 -20.31 -3.44
N ARG A 149 -36.03 -19.71 -4.63
CA ARG A 149 -34.84 -18.94 -5.01
C ARG A 149 -34.58 -17.82 -3.99
N ARG A 150 -33.31 -17.51 -3.70
CA ARG A 150 -32.88 -16.48 -2.73
C ARG A 150 -33.30 -16.74 -1.27
N SER A 151 -33.68 -17.96 -0.89
CA SER A 151 -34.01 -18.29 0.51
C SER A 151 -32.84 -18.87 1.30
N ALA A 152 -31.82 -19.39 0.61
CA ALA A 152 -30.68 -20.01 1.27
C ALA A 152 -29.75 -18.94 1.87
N ARG A 153 -29.38 -19.14 3.13
CA ARG A 153 -28.56 -18.17 3.88
C ARG A 153 -27.25 -17.86 3.17
N ASP A 154 -26.55 -18.87 2.69
CA ASP A 154 -25.27 -18.72 1.98
C ASP A 154 -25.39 -17.87 0.70
N ILE A 155 -26.56 -17.86 0.06
CA ILE A 155 -26.83 -17.05 -1.14
C ILE A 155 -27.14 -15.61 -0.76
N VAL A 156 -27.97 -15.41 0.26
CA VAL A 156 -28.39 -14.08 0.72
C VAL A 156 -27.20 -13.32 1.32
N THR A 157 -26.36 -13.99 2.10
CA THR A 157 -25.21 -13.38 2.76
C THR A 157 -23.96 -13.36 1.88
N GLU A 158 -23.98 -13.88 0.65
CA GLU A 158 -22.78 -13.91 -0.20
C GLU A 158 -22.14 -12.53 -0.43
N PRO A 159 -22.87 -11.42 -0.66
CA PRO A 159 -22.25 -10.09 -0.77
C PRO A 159 -21.46 -9.69 0.50
N LEU A 160 -21.98 -10.03 1.68
CA LEU A 160 -21.31 -9.80 2.96
C LEU A 160 -20.06 -10.70 3.08
N THR A 161 -20.20 -12.00 2.84
CA THR A 161 -19.07 -12.94 2.83
C THR A 161 -17.97 -12.49 1.87
N GLN A 162 -18.33 -12.02 0.68
CA GLN A 162 -17.37 -11.52 -0.31
C GLN A 162 -16.66 -10.26 0.20
N ALA A 163 -17.36 -9.33 0.86
CA ALA A 163 -16.73 -8.15 1.45
C ALA A 163 -15.77 -8.51 2.59
N GLU A 164 -16.12 -9.50 3.43
CA GLU A 164 -15.23 -10.04 4.46
C GLU A 164 -13.96 -10.64 3.83
N ARG A 165 -14.11 -11.43 2.75
CA ARG A 165 -12.97 -11.98 2.00
C ARG A 165 -12.12 -10.90 1.35
N ASN A 166 -12.74 -9.89 0.75
CA ASN A 166 -12.05 -8.77 0.12
C ASN A 166 -11.18 -8.01 1.14
N LEU A 167 -11.68 -7.77 2.36
CA LEU A 167 -10.90 -7.15 3.43
C LEU A 167 -9.70 -8.02 3.82
N VAL A 168 -9.90 -9.34 3.99
CA VAL A 168 -8.78 -10.27 4.28
C VAL A 168 -7.73 -10.23 3.16
N TYR A 169 -8.16 -10.19 1.90
CA TYR A 169 -7.22 -10.08 0.77
C TYR A 169 -6.50 -8.73 0.74
N ALA A 170 -7.17 -7.64 1.07
CA ALA A 170 -6.55 -6.33 1.19
C ALA A 170 -5.47 -6.33 2.29
N ILE A 171 -5.75 -6.92 3.45
CA ILE A 171 -4.78 -7.10 4.53
C ILE A 171 -3.59 -7.93 4.07
N HIS A 172 -3.82 -9.08 3.41
CA HIS A 172 -2.76 -9.92 2.88
C HIS A 172 -1.87 -9.20 1.87
N ARG A 173 -2.46 -8.42 0.95
CA ARG A 173 -1.70 -7.57 0.00
C ARG A 173 -0.88 -6.53 0.74
N PHE A 174 -1.46 -5.87 1.74
CA PHE A 174 -0.76 -4.85 2.53
C PHE A 174 0.41 -5.43 3.33
N GLU A 175 0.24 -6.60 3.96
CA GLU A 175 1.32 -7.27 4.68
C GLU A 175 2.49 -7.68 3.77
N ARG A 176 2.20 -8.10 2.54
CA ARG A 176 3.25 -8.39 1.56
C ARG A 176 3.90 -7.11 1.00
N TYR A 177 3.10 -6.06 0.80
CA TYR A 177 3.58 -4.73 0.42
C TYR A 177 4.57 -4.19 1.47
N LYS A 178 4.26 -4.27 2.76
CA LYS A 178 5.17 -3.86 3.86
C LYS A 178 6.55 -4.49 3.74
N ARG A 179 6.62 -5.79 3.42
CA ARG A 179 7.89 -6.52 3.23
C ARG A 179 8.66 -6.05 2.00
N THR A 180 7.95 -5.85 0.89
CA THR A 180 8.56 -5.35 -0.37
C THR A 180 9.09 -3.94 -0.19
N PHE A 181 8.27 -3.06 0.39
CA PHE A 181 8.62 -1.70 0.74
C PHE A 181 9.86 -1.63 1.64
N ALA A 182 9.95 -2.47 2.68
CA ALA A 182 11.11 -2.49 3.56
C ALA A 182 12.42 -2.84 2.83
N VAL A 183 12.37 -3.82 1.90
CA VAL A 183 13.53 -4.17 1.07
C VAL A 183 13.88 -3.04 0.10
N ASP A 184 12.89 -2.36 -0.49
CA ASP A 184 13.11 -1.25 -1.41
C ASP A 184 13.75 -0.03 -0.72
N ILE A 185 13.28 0.32 0.49
CA ILE A 185 13.92 1.35 1.33
C ILE A 185 15.36 0.96 1.64
N SER A 186 15.61 -0.31 1.99
CA SER A 186 16.95 -0.82 2.30
C SER A 186 17.88 -0.73 1.08
N ARG A 187 17.38 -1.09 -0.10
CA ARG A 187 18.12 -0.97 -1.37
C ARG A 187 18.50 0.48 -1.66
N SER A 188 17.57 1.42 -1.47
CA SER A 188 17.85 2.84 -1.67
C SER A 188 18.83 3.38 -0.62
N PHE A 189 18.67 2.98 0.65
CA PHE A 189 19.53 3.40 1.76
C PHE A 189 20.99 2.97 1.53
N TYR A 190 21.23 1.68 1.27
CA TYR A 190 22.58 1.20 0.97
C TYR A 190 23.13 1.82 -0.32
N GLY A 191 22.28 2.04 -1.33
CA GLY A 191 22.68 2.73 -2.55
C GLY A 191 23.19 4.16 -2.32
N VAL A 192 22.65 4.89 -1.34
CA VAL A 192 23.17 6.22 -0.93
C VAL A 192 24.50 6.05 -0.19
N LEU A 193 24.57 5.15 0.78
CA LEU A 193 25.79 4.90 1.56
C LEU A 193 26.98 4.49 0.67
N GLU A 194 26.75 3.67 -0.35
CA GLU A 194 27.76 3.34 -1.36
C GLU A 194 28.30 4.57 -2.09
N GLN A 195 27.44 5.52 -2.48
CA GLN A 195 27.89 6.74 -3.16
C GLN A 195 28.67 7.65 -2.22
N ILE A 196 28.23 7.77 -0.97
CA ILE A 196 28.97 8.50 0.07
C ILE A 196 30.36 7.88 0.25
N ARG A 197 30.46 6.54 0.28
CA ARG A 197 31.75 5.85 0.39
C ARG A 197 32.62 6.07 -0.84
N ARG A 198 32.04 6.05 -2.05
CA ARG A 198 32.77 6.36 -3.29
C ARG A 198 33.36 7.78 -3.26
N VAL A 199 32.61 8.78 -2.79
CA VAL A 199 33.14 10.15 -2.62
C VAL A 199 34.34 10.15 -1.69
N LYS A 200 34.26 9.52 -0.50
CA LYS A 200 35.40 9.41 0.42
C LYS A 200 36.63 8.77 -0.23
N ASN A 201 36.43 7.67 -0.95
CA ASN A 201 37.52 7.00 -1.66
C ASN A 201 38.13 7.89 -2.77
N GLN A 202 37.31 8.69 -3.49
CA GLN A 202 37.80 9.66 -4.49
C GLN A 202 38.56 10.84 -3.85
N GLU A 203 38.13 11.32 -2.68
CA GLU A 203 38.85 12.36 -1.93
C GLU A 203 40.23 11.89 -1.51
N GLU A 204 40.34 10.65 -1.01
CA GLU A 204 41.61 10.02 -0.66
C GLU A 204 42.51 9.84 -1.88
N ASN A 205 41.96 9.38 -3.01
CA ASN A 205 42.70 9.26 -4.25
C ASN A 205 43.25 10.61 -4.74
N LEU A 206 42.41 11.66 -4.73
CA LEU A 206 42.83 13.01 -5.09
C LEU A 206 43.95 13.54 -4.19
N ARG A 207 43.87 13.32 -2.87
CA ARG A 207 44.94 13.70 -1.94
C ARG A 207 46.26 12.99 -2.31
N GLY A 208 46.19 11.70 -2.61
CA GLY A 208 47.35 10.92 -3.06
C GLY A 208 47.96 11.46 -4.36
N LEU A 209 47.14 11.78 -5.35
CA LEU A 209 47.57 12.33 -6.64
C LEU A 209 48.13 13.75 -6.53
N ALA A 210 47.57 14.61 -5.67
CA ALA A 210 48.08 15.94 -5.43
C ALA A 210 49.49 15.91 -4.81
N LEU A 211 49.74 14.99 -3.86
CA LEU A 211 51.08 14.78 -3.29
C LEU A 211 52.07 14.25 -4.34
N ALA A 212 51.62 13.31 -5.19
CA ALA A 212 52.44 12.78 -6.28
C ALA A 212 52.80 13.87 -7.31
N THR A 213 51.85 14.74 -7.66
CA THR A 213 52.05 15.85 -8.60
C THR A 213 53.07 16.85 -8.05
N ARG A 214 52.93 17.26 -6.79
CA ARG A 214 53.93 18.13 -6.13
C ARG A 214 55.32 17.51 -6.16
N ARG A 215 55.45 16.21 -5.89
CA ARG A 215 56.75 15.51 -5.94
C ARG A 215 57.33 15.51 -7.36
N ALA A 216 56.50 15.26 -8.37
CA ALA A 216 56.93 15.26 -9.76
C ALA A 216 57.40 16.66 -10.20
N GLU A 217 56.69 17.73 -9.81
CA GLU A 217 57.09 19.11 -10.07
C GLU A 217 58.46 19.45 -9.47
N GLU A 218 58.71 19.07 -8.20
CA GLU A 218 60.01 19.32 -7.55
C GLU A 218 61.15 18.52 -8.20
N LEU A 219 60.91 17.26 -8.59
CA LEU A 219 61.90 16.46 -9.32
C LEU A 219 62.15 16.99 -10.73
N GLY A 220 61.12 17.53 -11.39
CA GLY A 220 61.23 18.18 -12.69
C GLY A 220 62.09 19.45 -12.62
N LYS A 221 61.87 20.31 -11.60
CA LYS A 221 62.72 21.49 -11.34
C LYS A 221 64.19 21.11 -11.11
N ALA A 222 64.45 19.96 -10.50
CA ALA A 222 65.79 19.42 -10.28
C ALA A 222 66.38 18.69 -11.51
N GLY A 223 65.69 18.65 -12.65
CA GLY A 223 66.13 17.92 -13.86
C GLY A 223 66.12 16.39 -13.72
N ARG A 224 65.49 15.85 -12.66
CA ARG A 224 65.45 14.42 -12.33
C ARG A 224 64.21 13.70 -12.88
N THR A 225 63.32 14.41 -13.54
CA THR A 225 62.07 13.88 -14.13
C THR A 225 61.74 14.66 -15.40
N SER A 226 61.20 13.98 -16.42
CA SER A 226 60.82 14.62 -17.68
C SER A 226 59.58 15.50 -17.56
N GLU A 227 59.51 16.57 -18.35
CA GLU A 227 58.34 17.46 -18.40
C GLU A 227 57.04 16.71 -18.75
N VAL A 228 57.14 15.68 -19.60
CA VAL A 228 56.03 14.79 -19.95
C VAL A 228 55.44 14.11 -18.70
N GLN A 229 56.27 13.64 -17.77
CA GLN A 229 55.81 13.02 -16.54
C GLN A 229 55.19 14.02 -15.56
N VAL A 230 55.69 15.26 -15.52
CA VAL A 230 55.08 16.34 -14.73
C VAL A 230 53.69 16.69 -15.28
N ASN A 231 53.57 16.85 -16.60
CA ASN A 231 52.31 17.14 -17.27
C ASN A 231 51.29 16.01 -17.09
N LEU A 232 51.73 14.74 -17.16
CA LEU A 232 50.87 13.58 -16.89
C LEU A 232 50.35 13.56 -15.45
N ALA A 233 51.20 13.85 -14.46
CA ALA A 233 50.79 13.92 -13.06
C ALA A 233 49.73 15.01 -12.85
N ARG A 234 49.95 16.20 -13.42
CA ARG A 234 49.00 17.32 -13.39
C ARG A 234 47.67 16.97 -14.07
N GLN A 235 47.71 16.31 -15.22
CA GLN A 235 46.51 15.85 -15.92
C GLN A 235 45.71 14.84 -15.08
N ASN A 236 46.39 13.91 -14.40
CA ASN A 236 45.75 12.93 -13.52
C ASN A 236 45.09 13.61 -12.31
N GLU A 237 45.75 14.60 -11.70
CA GLU A 237 45.16 15.40 -10.62
C GLU A 237 43.89 16.14 -11.09
N LEU A 238 43.93 16.81 -12.24
CA LEU A 238 42.76 17.51 -12.80
C LEU A 238 41.60 16.54 -13.09
N THR A 239 41.90 15.37 -13.65
CA THR A 239 40.91 14.33 -13.93
C THR A 239 40.30 13.78 -12.64
N ALA A 240 41.08 13.62 -11.57
CA ALA A 240 40.60 13.19 -10.27
C ALA A 240 39.71 14.25 -9.60
N ARG A 241 40.01 15.55 -9.76
CA ARG A 241 39.14 16.64 -9.28
C ARG A 241 37.79 16.65 -9.98
N ASP A 242 37.77 16.44 -11.30
CA ASP A 242 36.54 16.32 -12.07
C ASP A 242 35.69 15.13 -11.60
N ARG A 243 36.31 13.95 -11.49
CA ARG A 243 35.65 12.73 -10.95
C ARG A 243 35.06 12.93 -9.55
N LEU A 244 35.76 13.65 -8.67
CA LEU A 244 35.25 13.97 -7.34
C LEU A 244 34.03 14.89 -7.40
N THR A 245 34.03 15.88 -8.30
CA THR A 245 32.90 16.79 -8.49
C THR A 245 31.66 16.03 -8.96
N VAL A 246 31.82 15.16 -9.97
CA VAL A 246 30.75 14.27 -10.46
C VAL A 246 30.25 13.33 -9.36
N ALA A 247 31.15 12.74 -8.57
CA ALA A 247 30.78 11.85 -7.48
C ALA A 247 29.97 12.57 -6.38
N LYS A 248 30.30 13.83 -6.08
CA LYS A 248 29.55 14.66 -5.12
C LYS A 248 28.15 14.95 -5.62
N GLU A 249 27.99 15.34 -6.88
CA GLU A 249 26.67 15.57 -7.48
C GLU A 249 25.80 14.31 -7.46
N ALA A 250 26.39 13.15 -7.77
CA ALA A 250 25.69 11.87 -7.74
C ALA A 250 25.18 11.49 -6.33
N VAL A 251 25.91 11.87 -5.27
CA VAL A 251 25.43 11.70 -3.88
C VAL A 251 24.23 12.60 -3.62
N THR A 252 24.30 13.87 -4.00
CA THR A 252 23.20 14.84 -3.82
C THR A 252 21.92 14.34 -4.49
N GLU A 253 22.00 13.99 -5.78
CA GLU A 253 20.85 13.48 -6.53
C GLU A 253 20.26 12.21 -5.91
N ARG A 254 21.11 11.26 -5.50
CA ARG A 254 20.65 10.00 -4.90
C ARG A 254 20.04 10.21 -3.52
N LEU A 255 20.60 11.12 -2.72
CA LEU A 255 20.07 11.48 -1.41
C LEU A 255 18.71 12.17 -1.55
N ASP A 256 18.53 13.04 -2.54
CA ASP A 256 17.25 13.71 -2.77
C ASP A 256 16.15 12.75 -3.21
N ARG A 257 16.47 11.81 -4.12
CA ARG A 257 15.56 10.71 -4.47
C ARG A 257 15.19 9.86 -3.25
N PHE A 258 16.16 9.59 -2.38
CA PHE A 258 15.93 8.86 -1.13
C PHE A 258 15.03 9.65 -0.17
N LYS A 259 15.23 10.95 0.01
CA LYS A 259 14.34 11.81 0.81
C LYS A 259 12.90 11.75 0.31
N ILE A 260 12.71 11.87 -1.00
CA ILE A 260 11.39 11.77 -1.65
C ILE A 260 10.75 10.40 -1.36
N LEU A 261 11.52 9.32 -1.48
CA LEU A 261 11.07 7.96 -1.17
C LEU A 261 10.63 7.81 0.30
N LEU A 262 11.33 8.46 1.24
CA LEU A 262 10.95 8.51 2.65
C LEU A 262 9.73 9.41 2.93
N GLY A 263 9.20 10.12 1.93
CA GLY A 263 8.13 11.11 2.10
C GLY A 263 8.61 12.43 2.72
N LEU A 264 9.92 12.72 2.64
CA LEU A 264 10.53 13.97 3.08
C LEU A 264 10.71 14.93 1.89
N PRO A 265 10.67 16.26 2.13
CA PRO A 265 11.04 17.23 1.10
C PRO A 265 12.54 17.13 0.77
N PRO A 266 12.96 17.50 -0.46
CA PRO A 266 14.37 17.47 -0.86
C PRO A 266 15.23 18.40 0.00
N ASP A 267 14.69 19.49 0.50
CA ASP A 267 15.41 20.46 1.35
C ASP A 267 15.65 19.95 2.78
N ALA A 268 15.11 18.79 3.14
CA ALA A 268 15.32 18.20 4.47
C ALA A 268 16.79 17.85 4.67
N GLN A 269 17.38 18.32 5.77
CA GLN A 269 18.76 17.95 6.13
C GLN A 269 18.74 16.59 6.81
N ILE A 270 19.34 15.59 6.15
CA ILE A 270 19.52 14.23 6.68
C ILE A 270 20.97 13.80 6.46
N GLU A 271 21.54 13.13 7.46
CA GLU A 271 22.80 12.42 7.35
C GLU A 271 22.54 10.94 7.60
N LEU A 272 23.22 10.05 6.87
CA LEU A 272 23.05 8.61 7.03
C LEU A 272 24.22 8.01 7.80
N ASP A 273 23.94 7.01 8.62
CA ASP A 273 24.99 6.31 9.38
C ASP A 273 25.82 5.40 8.47
N GLY A 274 27.07 5.79 8.25
CA GLY A 274 28.02 5.01 7.47
C GLY A 274 28.51 3.73 8.15
N GLN A 275 28.29 3.56 9.46
CA GLN A 275 28.67 2.34 10.18
C GLN A 275 27.88 1.11 9.73
N GLU A 276 26.68 1.30 9.18
CA GLU A 276 25.82 0.24 8.63
C GLU A 276 26.54 -0.57 7.53
N LEU A 277 27.41 0.06 6.74
CA LEU A 277 28.21 -0.63 5.73
C LEU A 277 29.27 -1.57 6.34
N SER A 278 29.77 -1.25 7.52
CA SER A 278 30.75 -2.07 8.23
C SER A 278 30.12 -3.31 8.86
N MET A 279 28.81 -3.29 9.11
CA MET A 279 28.04 -4.39 9.70
C MET A 279 27.52 -5.40 8.66
N LEU A 280 27.81 -5.20 7.37
CA LEU A 280 27.35 -6.10 6.31
C LEU A 280 27.95 -7.51 6.48
N PRO A 281 27.15 -8.57 6.25
CA PRO A 281 27.62 -9.94 6.42
C PRO A 281 28.70 -10.29 5.39
N SER A 282 29.68 -11.08 5.82
CA SER A 282 30.68 -11.68 4.93
C SER A 282 30.10 -12.91 4.21
N PRO A 283 30.48 -13.16 2.94
CA PRO A 283 30.03 -14.32 2.16
C PRO A 283 30.49 -15.67 2.74
N ALA A 284 31.39 -15.67 3.73
CA ALA A 284 31.80 -16.87 4.45
C ALA A 284 30.66 -17.48 5.31
N ALA A 285 29.67 -16.68 5.71
CA ALA A 285 28.52 -17.17 6.47
C ALA A 285 27.69 -18.19 5.66
N ALA A 286 27.16 -19.25 6.26
CA ALA A 286 26.32 -20.22 5.54
C ALA A 286 25.08 -19.55 4.93
N ALA A 287 24.57 -20.08 3.81
CA ALA A 287 23.33 -19.56 3.23
C ALA A 287 22.20 -19.66 4.27
N PRO A 288 21.30 -18.66 4.34
CA PRO A 288 20.27 -18.60 5.38
C PRO A 288 19.35 -19.82 5.41
N MET A 289 19.08 -20.42 4.25
CA MET A 289 18.30 -21.65 4.10
C MET A 289 18.62 -22.33 2.75
N THR A 290 18.15 -23.56 2.58
CA THR A 290 18.25 -24.30 1.31
C THR A 290 17.17 -23.86 0.32
N GLU A 291 17.35 -24.16 -0.97
CA GLU A 291 16.34 -23.90 -2.01
C GLU A 291 15.02 -24.63 -1.73
N GLU A 292 15.12 -25.88 -1.28
CA GLU A 292 13.96 -26.73 -0.98
C GLU A 292 13.16 -26.18 0.20
N ASP A 293 13.85 -25.73 1.25
CA ASP A 293 13.19 -25.12 2.41
C ASP A 293 12.54 -23.78 2.03
N ALA A 294 13.24 -22.94 1.25
CA ALA A 294 12.69 -21.67 0.77
C ALA A 294 11.42 -21.90 -0.07
N LEU A 295 11.42 -22.94 -0.91
CA LEU A 295 10.27 -23.30 -1.73
C LEU A 295 9.11 -23.81 -0.89
N ARG A 296 9.39 -24.70 0.07
CA ARG A 296 8.39 -25.25 0.99
C ARG A 296 7.71 -24.14 1.77
N GLU A 297 8.50 -23.24 2.36
CA GLU A 297 7.98 -22.11 3.13
C GLU A 297 7.19 -21.13 2.25
N ALA A 298 7.69 -20.81 1.05
CA ALA A 298 6.98 -19.94 0.12
C ALA A 298 5.60 -20.49 -0.27
N LEU A 299 5.50 -21.78 -0.62
CA LEU A 299 4.22 -22.39 -1.00
C LEU A 299 3.20 -22.43 0.15
N VAL A 300 3.66 -22.51 1.40
CA VAL A 300 2.77 -22.53 2.57
C VAL A 300 2.38 -21.12 3.00
N ARG A 301 3.32 -20.17 2.99
CA ARG A 301 3.14 -18.87 3.64
C ARG A 301 2.78 -17.74 2.70
N ARG A 302 3.15 -17.80 1.41
CA ARG A 302 2.96 -16.67 0.50
C ARG A 302 1.51 -16.21 0.46
N LEU A 303 1.33 -14.94 0.79
CA LEU A 303 0.01 -14.35 0.99
C LEU A 303 -0.76 -14.18 -0.33
N ASP A 304 -0.05 -13.98 -1.44
CA ASP A 304 -0.67 -13.89 -2.76
C ASP A 304 -1.17 -15.25 -3.28
N LEU A 305 -0.45 -16.35 -3.00
CA LEU A 305 -0.95 -17.70 -3.31
C LEU A 305 -2.20 -18.01 -2.49
N ARG A 306 -2.24 -17.60 -1.21
CA ARG A 306 -3.44 -17.72 -0.37
C ARG A 306 -4.62 -16.90 -0.91
N ILE A 307 -4.37 -15.71 -1.47
CA ILE A 307 -5.41 -14.92 -2.16
C ILE A 307 -5.89 -15.66 -3.40
N ALA A 308 -5.00 -16.24 -4.20
CA ALA A 308 -5.35 -16.99 -5.41
C ALA A 308 -6.23 -18.22 -5.09
N HIS A 309 -5.88 -19.00 -4.06
CA HIS A 309 -6.74 -20.08 -3.57
C HIS A 309 -8.11 -19.58 -3.11
N GLY A 310 -8.14 -18.46 -2.38
CA GLY A 310 -9.37 -17.82 -1.96
C GLY A 310 -10.27 -17.40 -3.14
N ALA A 311 -9.68 -16.85 -4.20
CA ALA A 311 -10.40 -16.43 -5.39
C ALA A 311 -11.09 -17.59 -6.12
N VAL A 312 -10.55 -18.81 -6.06
CA VAL A 312 -11.22 -20.02 -6.58
C VAL A 312 -12.49 -20.33 -5.79
N GLU A 313 -12.42 -20.29 -4.46
CA GLU A 313 -13.59 -20.52 -3.62
C GLU A 313 -14.64 -19.41 -3.78
N ASP A 314 -14.21 -18.16 -3.97
CA ASP A 314 -15.11 -17.04 -4.28
C ASP A 314 -15.83 -17.23 -5.62
N ALA A 315 -15.10 -17.63 -6.66
CA ALA A 315 -15.69 -17.95 -7.96
C ALA A 315 -16.69 -19.10 -7.86
N ARG A 316 -16.40 -20.12 -7.04
CA ARG A 316 -17.31 -21.24 -6.79
C ARG A 316 -18.60 -20.78 -6.09
N ARG A 317 -18.51 -19.91 -5.09
CA ARG A 317 -19.71 -19.35 -4.42
C ARG A 317 -20.53 -18.48 -5.37
N LYS A 318 -19.89 -17.64 -6.19
CA LYS A 318 -20.57 -16.87 -7.24
C LYS A 318 -21.30 -17.77 -8.25
N ALA A 319 -20.69 -18.88 -8.66
CA ALA A 319 -21.35 -19.85 -9.52
C ALA A 319 -22.58 -20.51 -8.86
N ARG A 320 -22.51 -20.77 -7.56
CA ARG A 320 -23.67 -21.26 -6.78
C ARG A 320 -24.81 -20.23 -6.75
N VAL A 321 -24.50 -18.95 -6.50
CA VAL A 321 -25.50 -17.86 -6.50
C VAL A 321 -26.15 -17.72 -7.89
N ALA A 322 -25.35 -17.76 -8.96
CA ALA A 322 -25.86 -17.71 -10.33
C ALA A 322 -26.70 -18.96 -10.69
N GLY A 323 -26.34 -20.13 -10.16
CA GLY A 323 -27.12 -21.36 -10.31
C GLY A 323 -28.47 -21.29 -9.61
N ASP A 324 -28.54 -20.75 -8.39
CA ASP A 324 -29.82 -20.52 -7.71
C ASP A 324 -30.69 -19.49 -8.44
N ALA A 325 -30.06 -18.52 -9.11
CA ALA A 325 -30.76 -17.53 -9.91
C ALA A 325 -31.67 -18.15 -11.00
N LEU A 326 -31.37 -19.38 -11.44
CA LEU A 326 -32.14 -20.16 -12.43
C LEU A 326 -33.41 -20.82 -11.87
N ARG A 327 -33.55 -20.98 -10.56
CA ARG A 327 -34.68 -21.68 -9.92
C ARG A 327 -35.94 -20.81 -9.84
N ALA A 328 -37.12 -21.42 -9.82
CA ALA A 328 -38.38 -20.69 -9.60
C ALA A 328 -38.32 -19.82 -8.33
N GLY A 329 -38.88 -18.62 -8.41
CA GLY A 329 -39.03 -17.73 -7.25
C GLY A 329 -40.37 -17.95 -6.58
N MET A 330 -40.41 -17.92 -5.25
CA MET A 330 -41.68 -17.89 -4.52
C MET A 330 -41.51 -17.00 -3.31
N ASP A 331 -42.35 -15.98 -3.18
CA ASP A 331 -42.27 -14.99 -2.10
C ASP A 331 -43.60 -14.94 -1.34
N LEU A 332 -43.54 -15.03 -0.01
CA LEU A 332 -44.64 -14.71 0.88
C LEU A 332 -44.54 -13.23 1.26
N LYS A 333 -45.55 -12.44 0.92
CA LYS A 333 -45.68 -11.04 1.32
C LYS A 333 -46.83 -10.90 2.29
N VAL A 334 -46.55 -10.43 3.49
CA VAL A 334 -47.54 -10.09 4.51
C VAL A 334 -47.44 -8.58 4.76
N SER A 335 -48.55 -7.88 4.68
CA SER A 335 -48.62 -6.44 4.96
C SER A 335 -49.84 -6.13 5.81
N GLY A 336 -49.69 -5.27 6.80
CA GLY A 336 -50.77 -4.75 7.63
C GLY A 336 -50.69 -3.24 7.71
N ALA A 337 -51.78 -2.55 7.44
CA ALA A 337 -51.86 -1.10 7.54
C ALA A 337 -53.08 -0.71 8.39
N ALA A 338 -52.89 0.20 9.35
CA ALA A 338 -53.96 0.71 10.21
C ALA A 338 -53.93 2.24 10.25
N GLY A 339 -55.11 2.87 10.20
CA GLY A 339 -55.26 4.32 10.09
C GLY A 339 -55.43 4.77 8.64
N GLY A 340 -54.95 5.96 8.31
CA GLY A 340 -55.25 6.64 7.06
C GLY A 340 -54.46 7.94 6.91
N ARG A 341 -54.12 8.28 5.66
CA ARG A 341 -53.37 9.48 5.33
C ARG A 341 -54.26 10.71 5.20
N ARG A 342 -53.68 11.89 5.41
CA ARG A 342 -54.27 13.19 5.04
C ARG A 342 -53.36 13.91 4.08
N ALA A 343 -53.96 14.55 3.10
CA ALA A 343 -53.27 15.31 2.06
C ALA A 343 -53.99 16.65 1.90
N PRO A 344 -53.38 17.65 1.25
CA PRO A 344 -54.04 18.92 0.97
C PRO A 344 -55.46 18.76 0.39
N THR A 345 -55.66 17.79 -0.50
CA THR A 345 -56.95 17.49 -1.13
C THR A 345 -57.99 16.86 -0.20
N SER A 346 -57.60 16.34 0.96
CA SER A 346 -58.49 15.77 1.99
C SER A 346 -58.52 16.60 3.27
N ALA A 347 -58.12 17.88 3.20
CA ALA A 347 -58.10 18.80 4.35
C ALA A 347 -59.48 19.09 4.97
N ALA A 348 -60.58 18.78 4.26
CA ALA A 348 -61.95 18.92 4.75
C ALA A 348 -62.50 17.64 5.43
N GLN A 349 -61.72 16.56 5.51
CA GLN A 349 -62.15 15.30 6.14
C GLN A 349 -61.85 15.28 7.63
N ASP A 350 -62.55 14.43 8.38
CA ASP A 350 -62.31 14.23 9.81
C ASP A 350 -60.89 13.75 10.12
N ASP A 351 -60.44 13.93 11.35
CA ASP A 351 -59.18 13.38 11.83
C ASP A 351 -59.20 11.84 11.84
N VAL A 352 -58.03 11.25 11.61
CA VAL A 352 -57.85 9.80 11.62
C VAL A 352 -57.33 9.34 12.97
N GLU A 353 -58.05 8.42 13.59
CA GLU A 353 -57.56 7.66 14.74
C GLU A 353 -56.89 6.36 14.31
N LEU A 354 -55.79 6.00 14.98
CA LEU A 354 -55.11 4.73 14.75
C LEU A 354 -55.91 3.56 15.36
N ARG A 355 -56.69 2.87 14.53
CA ARG A 355 -57.51 1.71 14.94
C ARG A 355 -57.06 0.43 14.25
N VAL A 356 -56.34 -0.41 15.00
CA VAL A 356 -55.75 -1.67 14.51
C VAL A 356 -56.83 -2.70 14.15
N ASP A 357 -57.97 -2.69 14.84
CA ASP A 357 -59.14 -3.54 14.57
C ASP A 357 -59.84 -3.22 13.24
N ARG A 358 -59.67 -1.99 12.73
CA ARG A 358 -60.16 -1.55 11.41
C ARG A 358 -59.07 -1.53 10.34
N GLY A 359 -57.89 -2.09 10.65
CA GLY A 359 -56.77 -2.17 9.72
C GLY A 359 -57.02 -3.10 8.54
N SER A 360 -56.27 -2.88 7.46
CA SER A 360 -56.22 -3.78 6.31
C SER A 360 -55.03 -4.72 6.42
N TYR A 361 -55.28 -6.02 6.39
CA TYR A 361 -54.25 -7.06 6.45
C TYR A 361 -54.30 -7.91 5.19
N ARG A 362 -53.14 -8.11 4.56
CA ARG A 362 -53.01 -8.89 3.33
C ARG A 362 -51.88 -9.88 3.47
N ALA A 363 -52.11 -11.11 3.01
CA ALA A 363 -51.09 -12.11 2.80
C ALA A 363 -51.18 -12.58 1.33
N ALA A 364 -50.07 -12.51 0.62
CA ALA A 364 -49.97 -12.87 -0.79
C ALA A 364 -48.81 -13.84 -1.00
N LEU A 365 -49.06 -14.92 -1.73
CA LEU A 365 -48.03 -15.82 -2.24
C LEU A 365 -47.82 -15.52 -3.73
N GLY A 366 -46.62 -15.06 -4.08
CA GLY A 366 -46.23 -14.84 -5.46
C GLY A 366 -45.35 -15.99 -5.96
N LEU A 367 -45.75 -16.68 -7.03
CA LEU A 367 -44.94 -17.70 -7.71
C LEU A 367 -44.41 -17.15 -9.04
N GLN A 368 -43.09 -17.12 -9.19
CA GLN A 368 -42.41 -16.73 -10.42
C GLN A 368 -41.81 -17.97 -11.10
N LEU A 369 -42.51 -18.46 -12.12
CA LEU A 369 -42.10 -19.62 -12.91
C LEU A 369 -40.98 -19.27 -13.92
N PRO A 370 -39.95 -20.11 -14.09
CA PRO A 370 -38.79 -19.82 -14.92
C PRO A 370 -38.99 -20.26 -16.39
N TRP A 371 -39.97 -19.67 -17.09
CA TRP A 371 -40.29 -20.05 -18.48
C TRP A 371 -39.19 -19.65 -19.47
N GLU A 372 -38.65 -18.43 -19.33
CA GLU A 372 -37.51 -17.94 -20.10
C GLU A 372 -36.49 -17.31 -19.15
N ARG A 373 -35.24 -17.78 -19.22
CA ARG A 373 -34.11 -17.31 -18.39
C ARG A 373 -32.82 -17.22 -19.17
N THR A 374 -32.91 -16.64 -20.36
CA THR A 374 -31.77 -16.55 -21.27
C THR A 374 -30.62 -15.75 -20.63
N ALA A 375 -30.95 -14.64 -19.94
CA ALA A 375 -29.98 -13.82 -19.22
C ALA A 375 -29.32 -14.57 -18.05
N GLU A 376 -30.10 -15.18 -17.15
CA GLU A 376 -29.53 -15.91 -16.00
C GLU A 376 -28.77 -17.17 -16.42
N ARG A 377 -29.20 -17.85 -17.50
CA ARG A 377 -28.46 -18.99 -18.06
C ARG A 377 -27.09 -18.56 -18.56
N ASN A 378 -27.02 -17.43 -19.27
CA ASN A 378 -25.76 -16.90 -19.74
C ASN A 378 -24.88 -16.45 -18.56
N ALA A 379 -25.45 -15.76 -17.56
CA ALA A 379 -24.74 -15.38 -16.34
C ALA A 379 -24.19 -16.59 -15.56
N TYR A 380 -24.95 -17.69 -15.47
CA TYR A 380 -24.46 -18.93 -14.87
C TYR A 380 -23.30 -19.55 -15.66
N ARG A 381 -23.40 -19.61 -16.99
CA ARG A 381 -22.30 -20.08 -17.84
C ARG A 381 -21.05 -19.20 -17.71
N GLU A 382 -21.21 -17.89 -17.69
CA GLU A 382 -20.13 -16.93 -17.43
C GLU A 382 -19.49 -17.17 -16.07
N SER A 383 -20.28 -17.47 -15.03
CA SER A 383 -19.75 -17.80 -13.70
C SER A 383 -18.94 -19.10 -13.65
N LEU A 384 -19.30 -20.11 -14.46
CA LEU A 384 -18.52 -21.34 -14.59
C LEU A 384 -17.21 -21.09 -15.34
N LEU A 385 -17.25 -20.31 -16.42
CA LEU A 385 -16.04 -19.90 -17.14
C LEU A 385 -15.10 -19.08 -16.23
N ALA A 386 -15.66 -18.22 -15.38
CA ALA A 386 -14.91 -17.46 -14.39
C ALA A 386 -14.28 -18.37 -13.32
N LEU A 387 -14.95 -19.44 -12.90
CA LEU A 387 -14.39 -20.44 -12.01
C LEU A 387 -13.19 -21.18 -12.66
N ASP A 388 -13.35 -21.65 -13.89
CA ASP A 388 -12.26 -22.32 -14.63
C ASP A 388 -11.08 -21.37 -14.88
N ALA A 389 -11.36 -20.08 -15.10
CA ALA A 389 -10.32 -19.05 -15.18
C ALA A 389 -9.61 -18.83 -13.82
N ALA A 390 -10.35 -18.83 -12.71
CA ALA A 390 -9.78 -18.69 -11.38
C ALA A 390 -8.89 -19.89 -10.99
N VAL A 391 -9.28 -21.12 -11.36
CA VAL A 391 -8.45 -22.32 -11.15
C VAL A 391 -7.13 -22.20 -11.90
N ARG A 392 -7.17 -21.88 -13.21
CA ARG A 392 -5.97 -21.66 -14.02
C ARG A 392 -5.10 -20.53 -13.49
N ALA A 393 -5.71 -19.45 -12.98
CA ALA A 393 -4.98 -18.35 -12.37
C ALA A 393 -4.28 -18.77 -11.06
N CYS A 394 -4.88 -19.66 -10.28
CA CYS A 394 -4.27 -20.24 -9.09
C CYS A 394 -3.08 -21.14 -9.43
N GLU A 395 -3.20 -22.00 -10.44
CA GLU A 395 -2.11 -22.82 -10.96
C GLU A 395 -0.94 -21.94 -11.45
N ALA A 396 -1.25 -20.91 -12.25
CA ALA A 396 -0.25 -19.95 -12.72
C ALA A 396 0.43 -19.17 -11.57
N ALA A 397 -0.32 -18.83 -10.52
CA ALA A 397 0.24 -18.19 -9.33
C ALA A 397 1.21 -19.11 -8.58
N GLU A 398 0.89 -20.40 -8.45
CA GLU A 398 1.78 -21.40 -7.86
C GLU A 398 3.07 -21.56 -8.68
N ASP A 399 2.97 -21.63 -10.00
CA ASP A 399 4.14 -21.71 -10.89
C ASP A 399 4.99 -20.43 -10.84
N THR A 400 4.35 -19.27 -10.77
CA THR A 400 5.03 -17.98 -10.56
C THR A 400 5.81 -18.01 -9.24
N VAL A 401 5.18 -18.46 -8.14
CA VAL A 401 5.84 -18.61 -6.83
C VAL A 401 7.07 -19.51 -6.92
N LYS A 402 6.94 -20.69 -7.54
CA LYS A 402 8.07 -21.62 -7.74
C LYS A 402 9.19 -20.96 -8.53
N SER A 403 8.86 -20.26 -9.61
CA SER A 403 9.83 -19.60 -10.48
C SER A 403 10.55 -18.44 -9.77
N ASP A 404 9.82 -17.64 -8.99
CA ASP A 404 10.33 -16.52 -8.20
C ASP A 404 11.36 -17.01 -7.18
N VAL A 405 11.01 -18.03 -6.38
CA VAL A 405 11.91 -18.60 -5.36
C VAL A 405 13.19 -19.10 -6.00
N ARG A 406 13.08 -19.85 -7.10
CA ARG A 406 14.24 -20.37 -7.85
C ARG A 406 15.11 -19.25 -8.41
N ALA A 407 14.51 -18.16 -8.90
CA ALA A 407 15.24 -17.01 -9.43
C ALA A 407 15.96 -16.24 -8.32
N THR A 408 15.28 -15.99 -7.20
CA THR A 408 15.86 -15.33 -6.02
C THR A 408 17.00 -16.15 -5.43
N TYR A 409 16.84 -17.47 -5.29
CA TYR A 409 17.89 -18.35 -4.77
C TYR A 409 19.12 -18.39 -5.69
N ARG A 410 18.93 -18.49 -7.01
CA ARG A 410 20.04 -18.38 -7.99
C ARG A 410 20.76 -17.03 -7.88
N SER A 411 20.02 -15.94 -7.74
CA SER A 411 20.57 -14.60 -7.57
C SER A 411 21.38 -14.47 -6.28
N LEU A 412 20.90 -15.04 -5.17
CA LEU A 412 21.64 -15.10 -3.90
C LEU A 412 22.95 -15.88 -4.03
N ARG A 413 22.92 -17.07 -4.67
CA ARG A 413 24.12 -17.87 -4.91
C ARG A 413 25.15 -17.10 -5.75
N GLN A 414 24.69 -16.43 -6.81
CA GLN A 414 25.56 -15.61 -7.65
C GLN A 414 26.14 -14.40 -6.90
N ALA A 415 25.32 -13.70 -6.11
CA ALA A 415 25.77 -12.56 -5.32
C ALA A 415 26.82 -12.97 -4.27
N ARG A 416 26.61 -14.13 -3.62
CA ARG A 416 27.56 -14.72 -2.68
C ARG A 416 28.91 -15.02 -3.33
N GLU A 417 28.89 -15.72 -4.47
CA GLU A 417 30.12 -16.08 -5.19
C GLU A 417 30.86 -14.83 -5.68
N THR A 418 30.12 -13.87 -6.24
CA THR A 418 30.69 -12.58 -6.67
C THR A 418 31.33 -11.85 -5.49
N CYS A 419 30.68 -11.82 -4.33
CA CYS A 419 31.24 -11.20 -3.13
C CYS A 419 32.54 -11.89 -2.69
N ALA A 420 32.59 -13.23 -2.69
CA ALA A 420 33.81 -13.96 -2.35
C ALA A 420 34.97 -13.67 -3.32
N ILE A 421 34.68 -13.61 -4.64
CA ILE A 421 35.68 -13.26 -5.66
C ILE A 421 36.19 -11.84 -5.47
N GLN A 422 35.31 -10.86 -5.22
CA GLN A 422 35.74 -9.48 -5.03
C GLN A 422 36.58 -9.30 -3.77
N GLU A 423 36.25 -9.99 -2.67
CA GLU A 423 37.06 -9.95 -1.44
C GLU A 423 38.48 -10.46 -1.68
N GLN A 424 38.63 -11.54 -2.45
CA GLN A 424 39.95 -12.02 -2.87
C GLN A 424 40.64 -11.00 -3.78
N ALA A 425 39.95 -10.47 -4.79
CA ALA A 425 40.51 -9.47 -5.72
C ALA A 425 41.04 -8.22 -4.98
N MET A 426 40.34 -7.78 -3.93
CA MET A 426 40.77 -6.70 -3.07
C MET A 426 42.06 -7.03 -2.31
N ALA A 427 42.16 -8.21 -1.71
CA ALA A 427 43.38 -8.66 -1.04
C ALA A 427 44.58 -8.75 -2.01
N LEU A 428 44.35 -9.16 -3.27
CA LEU A 428 45.38 -9.13 -4.31
C LEU A 428 45.78 -7.70 -4.69
N ALA A 429 44.81 -6.79 -4.84
CA ALA A 429 45.07 -5.39 -5.19
C ALA A 429 45.86 -4.66 -4.10
N GLU A 430 45.55 -4.89 -2.82
CA GLU A 430 46.31 -4.35 -1.68
C GLU A 430 47.78 -4.81 -1.71
N ARG A 431 48.01 -6.12 -1.94
CA ARG A 431 49.37 -6.68 -2.08
C ARG A 431 50.11 -6.07 -3.25
N ARG A 432 49.43 -5.83 -4.38
CA ARG A 432 50.02 -5.18 -5.56
C ARG A 432 50.48 -3.77 -5.22
N VAL A 433 49.66 -2.96 -4.54
CA VAL A 433 50.04 -1.60 -4.12
C VAL A 433 51.28 -1.65 -3.22
N GLN A 434 51.26 -2.45 -2.15
CA GLN A 434 52.40 -2.59 -1.24
C GLN A 434 53.68 -2.99 -1.98
N SER A 435 53.61 -3.97 -2.88
CA SER A 435 54.75 -4.43 -3.66
C SER A 435 55.27 -3.35 -4.63
N THR A 436 54.38 -2.64 -5.32
CA THR A 436 54.77 -1.56 -6.25
C THR A 436 55.38 -0.36 -5.53
N GLU A 437 54.90 -0.04 -4.33
CA GLU A 437 55.47 1.03 -3.49
C GLU A 437 56.91 0.68 -3.06
N MET A 438 57.15 -0.56 -2.60
CA MET A 438 58.51 -1.04 -2.28
C MET A 438 59.44 -1.01 -3.49
N LEU A 439 58.94 -1.36 -4.69
CA LEU A 439 59.72 -1.30 -5.92
C LEU A 439 60.04 0.14 -6.34
N LEU A 440 59.11 1.09 -6.13
CA LEU A 440 59.34 2.51 -6.40
C LEU A 440 60.44 3.06 -5.47
N GLU A 441 60.41 2.71 -4.18
CA GLU A 441 61.45 3.10 -3.21
C GLU A 441 62.83 2.56 -3.60
N ALA A 442 62.88 1.35 -4.17
CA ALA A 442 64.09 0.74 -4.70
C ALA A 442 64.51 1.27 -6.10
N GLY A 443 63.75 2.21 -6.70
CA GLY A 443 64.00 2.72 -8.05
C GLY A 443 63.75 1.71 -9.18
N ARG A 444 63.02 0.61 -8.89
CA ARG A 444 62.73 -0.50 -9.80
C ARG A 444 61.33 -0.44 -10.43
N ALA A 445 60.49 0.50 -10.02
CA ALA A 445 59.19 0.79 -10.64
C ALA A 445 59.05 2.29 -10.93
N GLY A 446 58.25 2.63 -11.93
CA GLY A 446 57.93 4.01 -12.29
C GLY A 446 56.73 4.54 -11.49
N MET A 447 56.59 5.87 -11.44
CA MET A 447 55.42 6.52 -10.80
C MET A 447 54.09 6.06 -11.44
N ARG A 448 54.10 5.77 -12.75
CA ARG A 448 52.95 5.22 -13.47
C ARG A 448 52.45 3.91 -12.86
N ASP A 449 53.35 3.01 -12.48
CA ASP A 449 53.01 1.68 -11.97
C ASP A 449 52.28 1.78 -10.62
N VAL A 450 52.72 2.72 -9.77
CA VAL A 450 52.07 3.00 -8.47
C VAL A 450 50.70 3.64 -8.66
N VAL A 451 50.55 4.57 -9.61
CA VAL A 451 49.24 5.17 -9.93
C VAL A 451 48.28 4.08 -10.43
N GLU A 452 48.72 3.22 -11.35
CA GLU A 452 47.90 2.12 -11.87
C GLU A 452 47.51 1.11 -10.77
N ALA A 453 48.45 0.78 -9.87
CA ALA A 453 48.17 -0.10 -8.73
C ALA A 453 47.15 0.51 -7.77
N ARG A 454 47.26 1.80 -7.45
CA ARG A 454 46.31 2.52 -6.57
C ARG A 454 44.93 2.68 -7.21
N ASP A 455 44.86 2.99 -8.50
CA ASP A 455 43.59 3.02 -9.23
C ASP A 455 42.91 1.64 -9.23
N SER A 456 43.69 0.57 -9.41
CA SER A 456 43.19 -0.82 -9.33
C SER A 456 42.66 -1.17 -7.94
N GLN A 457 43.35 -0.73 -6.88
CA GLN A 457 42.89 -0.91 -5.49
C GLN A 457 41.59 -0.15 -5.22
N LEU A 458 41.48 1.10 -5.68
CA LEU A 458 40.27 1.91 -5.55
C LEU A 458 39.07 1.24 -6.23
N LEU A 459 39.27 0.69 -7.43
CA LEU A 459 38.24 -0.06 -8.14
C LEU A 459 37.84 -1.33 -7.36
N ALA A 460 38.81 -2.09 -6.85
CA ALA A 460 38.55 -3.29 -6.06
C ALA A 460 37.80 -2.98 -4.75
N GLN A 461 38.14 -1.89 -4.05
CA GLN A 461 37.43 -1.42 -2.86
C GLN A 461 35.95 -1.14 -3.15
N ASN A 462 35.69 -0.40 -4.22
CA ASN A 462 34.32 -0.09 -4.65
C ASN A 462 33.55 -1.35 -5.08
N ALA A 463 34.23 -2.31 -5.72
CA ALA A 463 33.64 -3.58 -6.15
C ALA A 463 33.27 -4.49 -4.97
N VAL A 464 34.14 -4.64 -3.96
CA VAL A 464 33.83 -5.39 -2.73
C VAL A 464 32.64 -4.79 -2.00
N MET A 465 32.64 -3.47 -1.82
CA MET A 465 31.54 -2.76 -1.19
C MET A 465 30.21 -3.04 -1.89
N SER A 466 30.19 -2.90 -3.22
CA SER A 466 28.98 -3.14 -4.03
C SER A 466 28.54 -4.60 -3.97
N ALA A 467 29.49 -5.54 -3.96
CA ALA A 467 29.20 -6.97 -3.88
C ALA A 467 28.64 -7.39 -2.51
N ARG A 468 29.14 -6.81 -1.41
CA ARG A 468 28.60 -7.05 -0.05
C ARG A 468 27.18 -6.53 0.11
N VAL A 469 26.89 -5.33 -0.38
CA VAL A 469 25.54 -4.77 -0.39
C VAL A 469 24.61 -5.64 -1.24
N ALA A 470 25.04 -6.04 -2.43
CA ALA A 470 24.25 -6.93 -3.30
C ALA A 470 23.95 -8.28 -2.62
N TYR A 471 24.93 -8.87 -1.93
CA TYR A 471 24.73 -10.10 -1.15
C TYR A 471 23.71 -9.91 -0.03
N ARG A 472 23.83 -8.83 0.76
CA ARG A 472 22.87 -8.51 1.82
C ARG A 472 21.45 -8.32 1.31
N LEU A 473 21.29 -7.58 0.21
CA LEU A 473 19.97 -7.38 -0.40
C LEU A 473 19.39 -8.69 -0.94
N ALA A 474 20.21 -9.56 -1.53
CA ALA A 474 19.77 -10.87 -2.00
C ALA A 474 19.31 -11.78 -0.84
N GLU A 475 19.94 -11.70 0.34
CA GLU A 475 19.46 -12.41 1.53
C GLU A 475 18.07 -11.89 1.94
N MET A 476 17.90 -10.56 1.99
CA MET A 476 16.61 -9.95 2.35
C MET A 476 15.51 -10.30 1.35
N ASP A 477 15.84 -10.34 0.06
CA ASP A 477 14.92 -10.77 -1.00
C ASP A 477 14.54 -12.24 -0.87
N LEU A 478 15.45 -13.12 -0.44
CA LEU A 478 15.12 -14.52 -0.16
C LEU A 478 14.13 -14.63 1.00
N TRP A 479 14.40 -13.97 2.13
CA TRP A 479 13.49 -13.93 3.28
C TRP A 479 12.11 -13.36 2.92
N ARG A 480 12.08 -12.33 2.08
CA ARG A 480 10.83 -11.75 1.55
C ARG A 480 10.10 -12.74 0.65
N THR A 481 10.80 -13.40 -0.28
CA THR A 481 10.19 -14.33 -1.26
C THR A 481 9.64 -15.58 -0.58
N ALA A 482 10.28 -16.04 0.50
CA ALA A 482 9.78 -17.11 1.37
C ALA A 482 8.66 -16.67 2.33
N GLU A 483 8.26 -15.39 2.29
CA GLU A 483 7.27 -14.77 3.20
C GLU A 483 7.65 -14.90 4.70
N MET A 484 8.96 -14.96 4.99
CA MET A 484 9.51 -15.09 6.34
C MET A 484 10.05 -13.78 6.91
N LEU A 485 10.21 -12.75 6.08
CA LEU A 485 10.64 -11.42 6.54
C LEU A 485 9.59 -10.83 7.49
N GLN A 486 9.99 -10.55 8.73
CA GLN A 486 9.13 -9.90 9.72
C GLN A 486 9.34 -8.39 9.70
N VAL A 487 8.25 -7.64 9.47
CA VAL A 487 8.23 -6.18 9.50
C VAL A 487 7.23 -5.76 10.57
N THR A 488 7.72 -5.08 11.60
CA THR A 488 6.89 -4.54 12.69
C THR A 488 5.95 -3.43 12.17
N GLU A 489 4.94 -3.06 12.96
CA GLU A 489 4.02 -1.94 12.61
C GLU A 489 4.75 -0.62 12.39
N ASP A 490 5.85 -0.40 13.13
CA ASP A 490 6.73 0.76 12.99
C ASP A 490 7.63 0.70 11.74
N GLY A 491 7.52 -0.35 10.92
CA GLY A 491 8.34 -0.55 9.73
C GLY A 491 9.73 -1.12 9.99
N VAL A 492 10.11 -1.35 11.25
CA VAL A 492 11.40 -1.93 11.59
C VAL A 492 11.38 -3.41 11.20
N MET A 493 12.35 -3.81 10.37
CA MET A 493 12.61 -5.22 10.11
C MET A 493 13.15 -5.85 11.39
N GLY A 494 12.53 -6.95 11.83
CA GLY A 494 13.13 -7.76 12.89
C GLY A 494 14.47 -8.29 12.40
N ASP A 495 15.51 -8.20 13.24
CA ASP A 495 16.78 -8.85 12.92
C ASP A 495 16.49 -10.33 12.72
N VAL A 496 16.67 -10.81 11.49
CA VAL A 496 16.61 -12.24 11.18
C VAL A 496 17.93 -12.86 11.67
N HIS A 497 18.19 -12.76 12.96
CA HIS A 497 19.09 -13.62 13.69
C HIS A 497 18.22 -14.63 14.42
N VAL A 498 18.04 -15.78 13.76
CA VAL A 498 17.71 -17.06 14.40
C VAL A 498 16.57 -16.97 15.43
N ALA A 499 15.34 -16.85 14.96
CA ALA A 499 14.26 -17.56 15.64
C ALA A 499 14.24 -18.99 15.07
N ARG A 500 15.17 -19.83 15.52
CA ARG A 500 14.89 -21.27 15.55
C ARG A 500 14.01 -21.52 16.78
N PRO A 501 12.91 -22.29 16.67
CA PRO A 501 12.32 -22.89 17.85
C PRO A 501 13.32 -23.81 18.57
#